data_AF-A0A3D2UXM4-F1
#
_entry.id   AF-A0A3D2UXM4-F1
#
_cell.length_a   1.000
_cell.length_b   1.000
_cell.length_c   1.000
_cell.angle_alpha   90.00
_cell.angle_beta   90.00
_cell.angle_gamma   90.00
#
_symmetry.space_group_name_H-M   'P 1'
#
loop_
_entity.id
_entity.type
_entity.pdbx_description
1 polymer ?
#
loop_
_entity_poly.entity_id
_entity_poly.type
_entity_poly.pdbx_seq_one_letter_code
_entity_poly.pdbx_strand_id
1 'polypeptide(L)' 'LYESEPVGEIEQNWFVNATVAIKTSLTPEALLNTIFKIEKVLGRERREKWGPRIIDLDLLVYEDHLIHS' A
#
# COMPACT_ATOMS: atom_id res chain seq x y z
N LEU A 1 -0.51 15.84 -0.53
CA LEU A 1 -0.57 14.75 -1.52
C LEU A 1 0.47 15.03 -2.59
N TYR A 2 1.08 14.00 -3.15
CA TYR A 2 2.12 14.13 -4.17
C TYR A 2 1.75 13.31 -5.40
N GLU A 3 1.88 13.89 -6.58
CA GLU A 3 1.74 13.14 -7.83
C GLU A 3 3.10 12.66 -8.30
N SER A 4 3.16 11.42 -8.77
CA SER A 4 4.37 10.87 -9.37
C SER A 4 4.04 10.00 -10.58
N GLU A 5 4.99 9.96 -11.52
CA GLU A 5 4.92 9.08 -12.67
C GLU A 5 4.85 7.61 -12.21
N PRO A 6 4.02 6.77 -12.86
CA PRO A 6 4.00 5.34 -12.60
C PRO A 6 5.36 4.71 -12.92
N VAL A 7 5.78 3.76 -12.09
CA VAL A 7 6.97 2.95 -12.34
C VAL A 7 6.56 1.68 -13.10
N GLY A 8 7.23 1.41 -14.23
CA GLY A 8 6.98 0.24 -15.07
C GLY A 8 6.79 0.62 -16.54
N GLU A 9 6.49 -0.37 -17.38
CA GLU A 9 6.31 -0.17 -18.84
C GLU A 9 4.83 0.02 -19.24
N ILE A 10 3.89 -0.11 -18.28
CA ILE A 10 2.46 0.00 -18.53
C ILE A 10 2.07 1.48 -18.56
N GLU A 11 1.60 1.95 -19.72
CA GLU A 11 1.01 3.28 -19.87
C GLU A 11 -0.26 3.39 -19.02
N GLN A 12 -0.24 4.29 -18.04
CA GLN A 12 -1.31 4.51 -17.09
C GLN A 12 -1.26 5.93 -16.52
N ASN A 13 -2.33 6.33 -15.84
CA ASN A 13 -2.38 7.62 -15.16
C ASN A 13 -1.32 7.73 -14.05
N TRP A 14 -0.95 8.96 -13.72
CA TRP A 14 -0.08 9.25 -12.58
C TRP A 14 -0.71 8.80 -11.26
N PHE A 15 0.13 8.37 -10.32
CA PHE A 15 -0.32 8.02 -8.98
C PHE A 15 -0.36 9.26 -8.09
N VAL A 16 -1.38 9.33 -7.24
CA VAL A 16 -1.41 10.23 -6.09
C VAL A 16 -0.93 9.45 -4.86
N ASN A 17 0.21 9.85 -4.33
CA ASN A 17 0.86 9.22 -3.19
C ASN A 17 0.74 10.09 -1.92
N ALA A 18 0.64 9.41 -0.78
CA ALA A 18 0.68 10.02 0.53
C ALA A 18 1.27 9.03 1.55
N THR A 19 1.78 9.56 2.65
CA THR A 19 2.18 8.77 3.81
C THR A 19 1.45 9.27 5.05
N VAL A 20 1.19 8.37 5.98
CA VAL A 20 0.53 8.69 7.24
C VAL A 20 1.19 7.91 8.37
N ALA A 21 1.36 8.57 9.51
CA ALA A 21 1.76 7.92 10.75
C ALA A 21 0.52 7.59 11.58
N ILE A 22 0.45 6.37 12.10
CA ILE A 22 -0.64 5.92 12.97
C ILE A 22 -0.09 5.39 14.29
N LYS A 23 -0.91 5.40 15.33
CA LYS A 23 -0.68 4.62 16.55
C LYS A 23 -1.59 3.42 16.53
N THR A 24 -1.05 2.25 16.81
CA THR A 24 -1.80 0.99 16.82
C THR A 24 -1.25 0.06 17.89
N SER A 25 -2.10 -0.84 18.39
CA SER A 25 -1.70 -1.94 19.27
C SER A 25 -1.66 -3.29 18.53
N LEU A 26 -1.85 -3.28 17.21
CA LEU A 26 -1.80 -4.48 16.38
C LEU A 26 -0.36 -4.91 16.15
N THR A 27 -0.08 -6.21 16.25
CA THR A 27 1.21 -6.77 15.82
C THR A 27 1.44 -6.50 14.32
N PRO A 28 2.69 -6.56 13.83
CA PRO A 28 2.97 -6.30 12.41
C PRO A 28 2.16 -7.17 11.44
N GLU A 29 2.02 -8.47 11.73
CA GLU A 29 1.23 -9.39 10.91
C GLU A 29 -0.28 -9.03 10.94
N ALA A 30 -0.81 -8.69 12.12
CA ALA A 30 -2.19 -8.27 12.26
C ALA A 30 -2.46 -6.94 11.54
N LEU A 31 -1.50 -6.01 11.58
CA LEU A 31 -1.55 -4.74 10.85
C LEU A 31 -1.53 -4.97 9.34
N LEU A 32 -0.61 -5.81 8.84
CA LEU A 32 -0.52 -6.15 7.42
C LEU A 32 -1.82 -6.80 6.90
N ASN A 33 -2.37 -7.75 7.66
CA ASN A 33 -3.65 -8.37 7.34
C ASN A 33 -4.80 -7.35 7.35
N THR A 34 -4.75 -6.35 8.24
CA THR A 34 -5.74 -5.27 8.29
C THR A 34 -5.62 -4.37 7.06
N ILE A 35 -4.40 -4.04 6.65
CA ILE A 35 -4.11 -3.28 5.43
C ILE A 35 -4.70 -3.99 4.20
N PHE A 36 -4.41 -5.28 4.01
CA PHE A 36 -4.97 -6.05 2.88
C PHE A 36 -6.51 -6.10 2.88
N LYS A 37 -7.13 -6.15 4.05
CA LYS A 37 -8.61 -6.08 4.16
C LYS A 37 -9.13 -4.72 3.71
N ILE A 38 -8.48 -3.63 4.11
CA ILE A 38 -8.86 -2.26 3.71
C ILE A 38 -8.77 -2.13 2.18
N GLU A 39 -7.68 -2.58 1.57
CA GLU A 39 -7.52 -2.56 0.12
C GLU A 39 -8.64 -3.32 -0.59
N LYS A 40 -8.97 -4.52 -0.10
CA LYS A 40 -10.07 -5.33 -0.65
C LYS A 40 -11.41 -4.61 -0.55
N VAL A 41 -11.71 -3.99 0.59
CA VAL A 41 -12.95 -3.22 0.81
C VAL A 41 -13.02 -2.01 -0.12
N LEU A 42 -11.89 -1.36 -0.37
CA LEU A 42 -11.79 -0.23 -1.30
C LEU A 42 -11.78 -0.66 -2.78
N GLY A 43 -11.86 -1.96 -3.07
CA GLY A 43 -11.98 -2.48 -4.43
C GLY A 43 -10.66 -2.75 -5.14
N ARG A 44 -9.55 -2.92 -4.41
CA ARG A 44 -8.27 -3.34 -5.02
C ARG A 44 -8.42 -4.73 -5.63
N GLU A 45 -8.20 -4.82 -6.94
CA GLU A 45 -8.14 -6.07 -7.69
C GLU A 45 -6.73 -6.27 -8.27
N ARG A 46 -6.11 -7.44 -8.02
CA ARG A 46 -4.78 -7.78 -8.52
C ARG A 46 -4.88 -8.45 -9.90
N ARG A 47 -5.14 -7.65 -10.94
CA ARG A 47 -5.31 -8.15 -12.32
C ARG A 47 -3.99 -8.25 -13.09
N GLU A 48 -3.17 -7.21 -13.00
CA GLU A 48 -1.94 -7.09 -13.78
C GLU A 48 -0.79 -6.60 -12.90
N LYS A 49 0.41 -7.16 -13.10
CA LYS A 49 1.60 -6.73 -12.38
C LYS A 49 1.99 -5.32 -12.85
N TRP A 50 2.13 -4.39 -11.90
CA TRP A 50 2.44 -2.96 -12.14
C TRP A 50 1.35 -2.17 -12.88
N GLY A 51 0.15 -2.73 -13.02
CA GLY A 51 -0.98 -2.04 -13.62
C GLY A 51 -1.62 -0.99 -12.70
N PRO A 52 -2.61 -0.26 -13.23
CA PRO A 52 -3.38 0.71 -12.47
C PRO A 52 -4.12 0.03 -11.31
N ARG A 53 -4.21 0.74 -10.18
CA ARG A 53 -4.85 0.26 -8.97
C ARG A 53 -5.58 1.39 -8.26
N ILE A 54 -6.74 1.08 -7.69
CA ILE A 54 -7.57 2.06 -6.98
C ILE A 54 -6.93 2.53 -5.68
N ILE A 55 -6.20 1.64 -5.00
CA ILE A 55 -5.39 1.95 -3.83
C ILE A 55 -4.30 0.89 -3.67
N ASP A 56 -3.20 1.30 -3.05
CA ASP A 56 -2.09 0.46 -2.60
C ASP A 56 -1.65 1.01 -1.24
N LEU A 57 -1.57 0.14 -0.25
CA LEU A 57 -1.20 0.50 1.11
C LEU A 57 0.03 -0.32 1.52
N ASP A 58 1.16 0.38 1.67
CA ASP A 58 2.42 -0.22 2.07
C ASP A 58 2.73 0.10 3.54
N LEU A 59 3.13 -0.92 4.30
CA LEU A 59 3.70 -0.74 5.64
C LEU A 59 5.18 -0.37 5.50
N LEU A 60 5.48 0.92 5.58
CA LEU A 60 6.85 1.44 5.37
C LEU A 60 7.77 1.19 6.57
N VAL A 61 7.28 1.44 7.79
CA VAL A 61 8.03 1.33 9.04
C VAL A 61 7.10 0.87 10.14
N TYR A 62 7.57 -0.04 10.99
CA TYR A 62 6.88 -0.46 12.21
C TYR A 62 7.86 -0.31 13.38
N GLU A 63 7.76 0.82 14.07
CA GLU A 63 8.66 1.20 15.18
C GLU A 63 10.13 0.98 14.80
N ASP A 64 10.90 0.26 15.62
CA ASP A 64 12.29 -0.13 15.40
C ASP A 64 12.43 -1.61 15.01
N HIS A 65 11.33 -2.28 14.68
CA HIS A 65 11.34 -3.69 14.34
C HIS A 65 11.96 -3.94 12.95
N LEU A 66 12.92 -4.86 12.91
CA LEU A 66 13.35 -5.52 11.67
C LEU A 66 12.52 -6.78 11.47
N ILE A 67 11.70 -6.80 10.43
CA ILE A 67 10.78 -7.89 10.14
C ILE A 67 11.22 -8.56 8.84
N HIS A 68 11.43 -9.87 8.90
CA HIS A 68 11.65 -10.72 7.73
C HIS A 68 10.44 -11.64 7.58
N SER A 69 9.87 -11.66 6.39
CA SER A 69 8.79 -12.58 5.98
C SER A 69 9.34 -13.76 5.20
#